data_AF-A0A225E724-F1
#
_entry.id   AF-A0A225E724-F1
#
_cell.length_a   1.000
_cell.length_b   1.000
_cell.length_c   1.000
_cell.angle_alpha   90.00
_cell.angle_beta   90.00
_cell.angle_gamma   90.00
#
_symmetry.space_group_name_H-M   'P 1'
#
loop_
_entity.id
_entity.type
_entity.pdbx_description
1 polymer ?
#
loop_
_entity_poly.entity_id
_entity_poly.type
_entity_poly.pdbx_seq_one_letter_code
_entity_poly.pdbx_strand_id
1 'polypeptide(L)'
;MTGINLGSAGSLAAVATDIQTAIQAYSAGGAAWTGATVAYDSTNSRFTLTGGATGADTIAVTAAVSNDLAGPLGWLTGAILSNGTTAQTISANLNALIGVSNNFGSFTTTFALALSEANTVAAATWNNSLTPNIQFIYSVNVTPANASSWSAALADIGGVSLTLQSPAPVATAEFPEMAPMMILAATDYTQRNSVQNYMFQIFALTPSVTTSASQQTYDALLVNYYGQTQTAGQLLSFYQRGVMLGLPVNPSDQNVYADEIWFKTPSVPR
;
A
#
# COMPACT_ATOMS: atom_id res chain seq x y z
N MET A 1 -21.85 -23.24 21.91
CA MET A 1 -20.79 -24.07 22.52
C MET A 1 -20.94 -24.02 24.03
N THR A 2 -20.68 -25.11 24.74
CA THR A 2 -20.77 -25.18 26.21
C THR A 2 -19.62 -26.02 26.76
N GLY A 3 -19.27 -25.84 28.04
CA GLY A 3 -18.31 -26.71 28.74
C GLY A 3 -16.83 -26.40 28.49
N ILE A 4 -16.47 -25.19 28.07
CA ILE A 4 -15.06 -24.77 27.96
C ILE A 4 -14.48 -24.68 29.38
N ASN A 5 -13.45 -25.48 29.68
CA ASN A 5 -12.77 -25.47 30.96
C ASN A 5 -11.45 -24.68 30.85
N LEU A 6 -11.32 -23.62 31.63
CA LEU A 6 -10.13 -22.76 31.67
C LEU A 6 -9.34 -22.90 32.99
N GLY A 7 -9.77 -23.78 33.90
CA GLY A 7 -9.24 -23.85 35.27
C GLY A 7 -7.76 -24.28 35.38
N SER A 8 -7.21 -24.88 34.32
CA SER A 8 -5.80 -25.28 34.22
C SER A 8 -4.92 -24.28 33.46
N ALA A 9 -5.50 -23.21 32.91
CA ALA A 9 -4.75 -22.26 32.09
C ALA A 9 -3.85 -21.39 32.98
N GLY A 10 -2.53 -21.57 32.86
CA GLY A 10 -1.54 -20.79 33.63
C GLY A 10 -1.26 -19.39 33.08
N SER A 11 -1.86 -19.01 31.95
CA SER A 11 -1.66 -17.70 31.30
C SER A 11 -2.81 -17.35 30.37
N LEU A 12 -2.93 -16.07 29.99
CA LEU A 12 -3.94 -15.62 29.02
C LEU A 12 -3.70 -16.19 27.60
N ALA A 13 -2.46 -16.51 27.25
CA ALA A 13 -2.15 -17.24 26.02
C ALA A 13 -2.62 -18.70 26.06
N ALA A 14 -2.53 -19.36 27.22
CA ALA A 14 -3.11 -20.70 27.42
C ALA A 14 -4.64 -20.66 27.35
N VAL A 15 -5.28 -19.63 27.97
CA VAL A 15 -6.72 -19.40 27.84
C VAL A 15 -7.13 -19.26 26.36
N ALA A 16 -6.40 -18.47 25.57
CA ALA A 16 -6.65 -18.33 24.13
C ALA A 16 -6.58 -19.68 23.40
N THR A 17 -5.59 -20.52 23.75
CA THR A 17 -5.42 -21.86 23.17
C THR A 17 -6.59 -22.78 23.49
N ASP A 18 -7.03 -22.83 24.75
CA ASP A 18 -8.16 -23.66 25.18
C ASP A 18 -9.47 -23.24 24.47
N ILE A 19 -9.69 -21.93 24.32
CA ILE A 19 -10.83 -21.39 23.56
C ILE A 19 -10.73 -21.76 22.09
N GLN A 20 -9.55 -21.61 21.48
CA GLN A 20 -9.32 -21.99 20.08
C GLN A 20 -9.67 -23.46 19.84
N THR A 21 -9.17 -24.37 20.69
CA THR A 21 -9.47 -25.80 20.57
C THR A 21 -10.97 -26.08 20.67
N ALA A 22 -11.67 -25.41 21.58
CA ALA A 22 -13.12 -25.55 21.70
C ALA A 22 -13.85 -25.06 20.44
N ILE A 23 -13.46 -23.91 19.89
CA ILE A 23 -14.06 -23.34 18.67
C ILE A 23 -13.84 -24.27 17.48
N GLN A 24 -12.62 -24.76 17.31
CA GLN A 24 -12.25 -25.65 16.21
C GLN A 24 -12.96 -27.02 16.29
N ALA A 25 -13.37 -27.45 17.48
CA ALA A 25 -14.16 -28.67 17.67
C ALA A 25 -15.61 -28.56 17.15
N TYR A 26 -16.11 -27.34 16.89
CA TYR A 26 -17.46 -27.12 16.36
C TYR A 26 -17.53 -27.35 14.84
N SER A 27 -17.47 -28.61 14.43
CA SER A 27 -17.44 -29.01 13.01
C SER A 27 -18.67 -28.60 12.20
N ALA A 28 -19.84 -28.46 12.84
CA ALA A 28 -21.06 -27.98 12.19
C ALA A 28 -20.96 -26.53 11.68
N GLY A 29 -20.02 -25.75 12.22
CA GLY A 29 -19.72 -24.39 11.74
C GLY A 29 -18.88 -24.33 10.47
N GLY A 30 -18.40 -25.47 9.96
CA GLY A 30 -17.58 -25.52 8.75
C GLY A 30 -16.19 -24.89 8.93
N ALA A 31 -15.54 -24.58 7.80
CA ALA A 31 -14.14 -24.14 7.75
C ALA A 31 -13.86 -22.86 8.56
N ALA A 32 -14.85 -21.95 8.65
CA ALA A 32 -14.72 -20.72 9.44
C ALA A 32 -14.50 -21.00 10.94
N TRP A 33 -15.04 -22.12 11.45
CA TRP A 33 -14.90 -22.53 12.85
C TRP A 33 -13.74 -23.49 13.04
N THR A 34 -13.65 -24.53 12.21
CA THR A 34 -12.60 -25.57 12.34
C THR A 34 -11.20 -25.07 12.07
N GLY A 35 -11.04 -24.00 11.28
CA GLY A 35 -9.78 -23.31 11.05
C GLY A 35 -9.59 -22.03 11.87
N ALA A 36 -10.52 -21.68 12.76
CA ALA A 36 -10.46 -20.43 13.52
C ALA A 36 -9.23 -20.38 14.43
N THR A 37 -8.68 -19.18 14.65
CA THR A 37 -7.58 -18.97 15.60
C THR A 37 -7.97 -17.99 16.67
N VAL A 38 -7.46 -18.19 17.89
CA VAL A 38 -7.63 -17.26 19.01
C VAL A 38 -6.26 -16.95 19.59
N ALA A 39 -5.95 -15.66 19.72
CA ALA A 39 -4.69 -15.20 20.27
C ALA A 39 -4.92 -14.12 21.32
N TYR A 40 -4.08 -14.11 22.36
CA TYR A 40 -3.99 -13.01 23.32
C TYR A 40 -2.85 -12.07 22.93
N ASP A 41 -3.16 -10.80 22.71
CA ASP A 41 -2.22 -9.72 22.46
C ASP A 41 -1.89 -9.03 23.79
N SER A 42 -0.69 -9.29 24.32
CA SER A 42 -0.24 -8.73 25.59
C SER A 42 0.06 -7.23 25.54
N THR A 43 0.32 -6.67 24.36
CA THR A 43 0.61 -5.24 24.20
C THR A 43 -0.67 -4.44 24.30
N ASN A 44 -1.72 -4.89 23.60
CA ASN A 44 -3.02 -4.23 23.59
C ASN A 44 -4.00 -4.81 24.62
N SER A 45 -3.58 -5.83 25.38
CA SER A 45 -4.38 -6.52 26.41
C SER A 45 -5.74 -7.00 25.90
N ARG A 46 -5.76 -7.71 24.76
CA ARG A 46 -7.01 -8.14 24.11
C ARG A 46 -6.93 -9.57 23.55
N PHE A 47 -8.09 -10.21 23.46
CA PHE A 47 -8.27 -11.48 22.73
C PHE A 47 -8.78 -11.23 21.32
N THR A 48 -8.09 -11.77 20.33
CA THR A 48 -8.49 -11.70 18.92
C THR A 48 -8.91 -13.08 18.44
N LEU A 49 -10.15 -13.19 17.96
CA LEU A 49 -10.66 -14.35 17.22
C LEU A 49 -10.61 -14.04 15.72
N THR A 50 -9.94 -14.89 14.96
CA THR A 50 -9.91 -14.82 13.50
C THR A 50 -10.55 -16.07 12.92
N GLY A 51 -11.56 -15.91 12.06
CA GLY A 51 -12.21 -17.04 11.40
C GLY A 51 -11.24 -17.83 10.49
N GLY A 52 -11.50 -19.12 10.32
CA GLY A 52 -10.68 -20.03 9.52
C GLY A 52 -10.92 -19.97 8.00
N ALA A 53 -11.86 -19.15 7.56
CA ALA A 53 -12.22 -18.99 6.15
C ALA A 53 -12.04 -17.54 5.70
N THR A 54 -11.69 -17.35 4.43
CA THR A 54 -11.57 -16.03 3.81
C THR A 54 -12.88 -15.61 3.16
N GLY A 55 -13.24 -14.34 3.25
CA GLY A 55 -14.40 -13.76 2.57
C GLY A 55 -15.24 -12.89 3.49
N ALA A 56 -16.40 -12.47 3.00
CA ALA A 56 -17.41 -11.83 3.83
C ALA A 56 -18.12 -12.89 4.68
N ASP A 57 -18.21 -12.64 5.97
CA ASP A 57 -18.99 -13.43 6.91
C ASP A 57 -19.57 -12.53 8.01
N THR A 58 -20.72 -12.89 8.57
CA THR A 58 -21.30 -12.11 9.66
C THR A 58 -20.72 -12.59 10.97
N ILE A 59 -19.81 -11.78 11.55
CA ILE A 59 -19.27 -12.07 12.87
C ILE A 59 -20.22 -11.52 13.93
N ALA A 60 -20.76 -12.41 14.74
CA ALA A 60 -21.63 -12.07 15.85
C ALA A 60 -21.27 -12.90 17.07
N VAL A 61 -21.25 -12.26 18.24
CA VAL A 61 -21.05 -12.89 19.53
C VAL A 61 -22.22 -12.50 20.43
N THR A 62 -22.81 -13.50 21.09
CA THR A 62 -23.94 -13.32 21.99
C THR A 62 -23.57 -13.79 23.38
N ALA A 63 -24.04 -13.05 24.39
CA ALA A 63 -23.82 -13.42 25.79
C ALA A 63 -24.50 -14.75 26.10
N ALA A 64 -23.79 -15.65 26.78
CA ALA A 64 -24.41 -16.85 27.32
C ALA A 64 -25.33 -16.52 28.50
N VAL A 65 -26.39 -17.30 28.68
CA VAL A 65 -27.37 -17.13 29.78
C VAL A 65 -26.74 -17.40 31.16
N SER A 66 -25.70 -18.23 31.21
CA SER A 66 -24.95 -18.56 32.42
C SER A 66 -23.49 -18.88 32.08
N ASN A 67 -22.56 -18.55 32.99
CA ASN A 67 -21.13 -18.75 32.82
C ASN A 67 -20.59 -18.18 31.49
N ASP A 68 -21.00 -16.95 31.18
CA ASP A 68 -20.62 -16.29 29.94
C ASP A 68 -19.12 -16.00 29.89
N LEU A 69 -18.49 -16.49 28.82
CA LEU A 69 -17.08 -16.26 28.57
C LEU A 69 -16.86 -15.06 27.65
N ALA A 70 -17.85 -14.70 26.82
CA ALA A 70 -17.70 -13.62 25.85
C ALA A 70 -17.51 -12.25 26.51
N GLY A 71 -18.22 -11.98 27.61
CA GLY A 71 -18.08 -10.75 28.38
C GLY A 71 -16.66 -10.53 28.92
N PRO A 72 -16.11 -11.45 29.73
CA PRO A 72 -14.74 -11.34 30.23
C PRO A 72 -13.65 -11.28 29.15
N LEU A 73 -13.88 -11.88 27.97
CA LEU A 73 -12.95 -11.79 26.83
C LEU A 73 -13.00 -10.44 26.10
N GLY A 74 -13.96 -9.57 26.42
CA GLY A 74 -14.18 -8.30 25.73
C GLY A 74 -14.86 -8.46 24.36
N TRP A 75 -15.53 -9.57 24.11
CA TRP A 75 -16.18 -9.89 22.83
C TRP A 75 -17.65 -9.45 22.74
N LEU A 76 -18.18 -8.85 23.80
CA LEU A 76 -19.52 -8.27 23.82
C LEU A 76 -19.47 -6.74 23.58
N THR A 77 -19.69 -5.96 24.63
CA THR A 77 -19.68 -4.49 24.53
C THR A 77 -18.24 -4.01 24.32
N GLY A 78 -18.01 -3.26 23.23
CA GLY A 78 -16.69 -2.74 22.87
C GLY A 78 -15.88 -3.65 21.94
N ALA A 79 -16.43 -4.78 21.50
CA ALA A 79 -15.79 -5.64 20.51
C ALA A 79 -15.71 -4.94 19.14
N ILE A 80 -14.54 -5.04 18.51
CA ILE A 80 -14.36 -4.64 17.11
C ILE A 80 -14.70 -5.84 16.25
N LEU A 81 -15.84 -5.78 15.56
CA LEU A 81 -16.29 -6.83 14.66
C LEU A 81 -15.89 -6.47 13.23
N SER A 82 -15.10 -7.33 12.61
CA SER A 82 -14.74 -7.23 11.20
C SER A 82 -15.39 -8.37 10.45
N ASN A 83 -16.44 -8.07 9.69
CA ASN A 83 -17.19 -9.04 8.89
C ASN A 83 -16.44 -9.52 7.64
N GLY A 84 -15.18 -9.11 7.48
CA GLY A 84 -14.45 -9.32 6.24
C GLY A 84 -15.15 -8.67 5.04
N THR A 85 -14.62 -8.95 3.86
CA THR A 85 -15.24 -8.58 2.59
C THR A 85 -15.00 -9.71 1.62
N THR A 86 -15.89 -9.86 0.64
CA THR A 86 -15.63 -10.71 -0.52
C THR A 86 -14.34 -10.23 -1.20
N ALA A 87 -13.57 -11.16 -1.76
CA ALA A 87 -12.40 -10.82 -2.55
C ALA A 87 -12.77 -9.81 -3.66
N GLN A 88 -12.04 -8.72 -3.72
CA GLN A 88 -12.26 -7.64 -4.70
C GLN A 88 -11.12 -7.61 -5.72
N THR A 89 -11.45 -7.19 -6.93
CA THR A 89 -10.42 -6.84 -7.92
C THR A 89 -9.76 -5.51 -7.53
N ILE A 90 -8.54 -5.28 -8.01
CA ILE A 90 -7.82 -4.03 -7.77
C ILE A 90 -8.64 -2.81 -8.21
N SER A 91 -9.24 -2.85 -9.40
CA SER A 91 -10.07 -1.75 -9.91
C SER A 91 -11.33 -1.51 -9.07
N ALA A 92 -11.98 -2.57 -8.56
CA ALA A 92 -13.15 -2.42 -7.69
C ALA A 92 -12.78 -1.75 -6.36
N ASN A 93 -11.66 -2.17 -5.76
CA ASN A 93 -11.15 -1.56 -4.54
C ASN A 93 -10.75 -0.09 -4.76
N LEU A 94 -10.01 0.22 -5.82
CA LEU A 94 -9.60 1.59 -6.14
C LEU A 94 -10.81 2.50 -6.43
N ASN A 95 -11.83 2.00 -7.15
CA ASN A 95 -13.09 2.72 -7.34
C ASN A 95 -13.81 3.00 -6.02
N ALA A 96 -13.85 2.03 -5.09
CA ALA A 96 -14.43 2.24 -3.77
C ALA A 96 -13.65 3.32 -2.98
N LEU A 97 -12.31 3.31 -3.06
CA LEU A 97 -11.46 4.30 -2.39
C LEU A 97 -11.69 5.71 -2.93
N ILE A 98 -11.68 5.91 -4.26
CA ILE A 98 -11.94 7.24 -4.83
C ILE A 98 -13.39 7.70 -4.64
N GLY A 99 -14.32 6.75 -4.46
CA GLY A 99 -15.70 7.05 -4.09
C GLY A 99 -15.84 7.58 -2.66
N VAL A 100 -14.90 7.25 -1.76
CA VAL A 100 -14.83 7.83 -0.40
C VAL A 100 -14.18 9.20 -0.45
N SER A 101 -13.04 9.33 -1.12
CA SER A 101 -12.35 10.60 -1.33
C SER A 101 -11.48 10.51 -2.57
N ASN A 102 -11.57 11.50 -3.45
CA ASN A 102 -10.71 11.65 -4.62
C ASN A 102 -9.82 12.91 -4.53
N ASN A 103 -9.71 13.52 -3.34
CA ASN A 103 -8.93 14.74 -3.13
C ASN A 103 -7.44 14.41 -2.89
N PHE A 104 -6.80 13.78 -3.87
CA PHE A 104 -5.37 13.49 -3.89
C PHE A 104 -4.90 13.43 -5.35
N GLY A 105 -3.64 13.80 -5.61
CA GLY A 105 -3.07 13.79 -6.97
C GLY A 105 -2.13 12.61 -7.26
N SER A 106 -1.87 11.76 -6.28
CA SER A 106 -0.95 10.64 -6.42
C SER A 106 -1.24 9.54 -5.40
N PHE A 107 -0.92 8.30 -5.73
CA PHE A 107 -1.04 7.18 -4.82
C PHE A 107 0.04 6.13 -5.06
N THR A 108 0.23 5.24 -4.09
CA THR A 108 1.10 4.07 -4.18
C THR A 108 0.43 2.89 -3.49
N THR A 109 0.89 1.67 -3.77
CA THR A 109 0.46 0.47 -3.05
C THR A 109 1.59 0.03 -2.12
N THR A 110 1.36 0.11 -0.81
CA THR A 110 2.35 -0.33 0.20
C THR A 110 2.26 -1.83 0.46
N PHE A 111 3.34 -2.39 1.01
CA PHE A 111 3.66 -3.79 1.36
C PHE A 111 2.55 -4.77 1.81
N ALA A 112 1.36 -4.30 2.22
CA ALA A 112 0.26 -5.15 2.68
C ALA A 112 -0.41 -5.96 1.55
N LEU A 113 -0.33 -5.47 0.30
CA LEU A 113 -0.61 -6.28 -0.88
C LEU A 113 0.74 -6.73 -1.42
N ALA A 114 0.98 -8.04 -1.54
CA ALA A 114 2.17 -8.51 -2.25
C ALA A 114 2.19 -7.82 -3.63
N LEU A 115 3.12 -6.87 -3.78
CA LEU A 115 3.33 -6.07 -4.98
C LEU A 115 3.75 -7.01 -6.10
N SER A 116 2.76 -7.57 -6.79
CA SER A 116 2.95 -8.41 -7.95
C SER A 116 2.90 -7.55 -9.21
N GLU A 117 3.59 -7.98 -10.26
CA GLU A 117 3.53 -7.33 -11.57
C GLU A 117 2.08 -7.25 -12.05
N ALA A 118 1.32 -8.33 -11.88
CA ALA A 118 -0.09 -8.40 -12.27
C ALA A 118 -0.98 -7.39 -11.52
N ASN A 119 -0.83 -7.24 -10.21
CA ASN A 119 -1.60 -6.25 -9.44
C ASN A 119 -1.20 -4.81 -9.82
N THR A 120 0.08 -4.60 -10.10
CA THR A 120 0.61 -3.29 -10.53
C THR A 120 0.07 -2.90 -11.90
N VAL A 121 0.07 -3.83 -12.87
CA VAL A 121 -0.53 -3.63 -14.20
C VAL A 121 -2.02 -3.36 -14.09
N ALA A 122 -2.74 -4.06 -13.21
CA ALA A 122 -4.17 -3.84 -12.99
C ALA A 122 -4.47 -2.44 -12.42
N ALA A 123 -3.68 -1.98 -11.43
CA ALA A 123 -3.79 -0.63 -10.89
C ALA A 123 -3.44 0.46 -11.93
N ALA A 124 -2.38 0.24 -12.70
CA ALA A 124 -1.95 1.15 -13.76
C ALA A 124 -3.01 1.27 -14.87
N THR A 125 -3.54 0.13 -15.33
CA THR A 125 -4.60 0.09 -16.34
C THR A 125 -5.85 0.80 -15.86
N TRP A 126 -6.24 0.59 -14.61
CA TRP A 126 -7.34 1.32 -13.99
C TRP A 126 -7.08 2.83 -13.99
N ASN A 127 -5.91 3.28 -13.52
CA ASN A 127 -5.58 4.71 -13.45
C ASN A 127 -5.62 5.38 -14.84
N ASN A 128 -5.03 4.73 -15.85
CA ASN A 128 -5.01 5.22 -17.23
C ASN A 128 -6.41 5.22 -17.89
N SER A 129 -7.36 4.45 -17.37
CA SER A 129 -8.73 4.36 -17.90
C SER A 129 -9.69 5.44 -17.35
N LEU A 130 -9.27 6.19 -16.33
CA LEU A 130 -10.14 7.16 -15.66
C LEU A 130 -10.55 8.30 -16.59
N THR A 131 -11.75 8.84 -16.35
CA THR A 131 -12.30 10.02 -17.05
C THR A 131 -12.67 11.09 -16.01
N PRO A 132 -12.14 12.33 -16.10
CA PRO A 132 -11.14 12.79 -17.08
C PRO A 132 -9.84 11.98 -17.02
N ASN A 133 -9.10 11.90 -18.11
CA ASN A 133 -7.78 11.26 -18.13
C ASN A 133 -6.78 12.07 -17.30
N ILE A 134 -5.72 11.43 -16.80
CA ILE A 134 -4.63 12.11 -16.08
C ILE A 134 -5.14 12.69 -14.75
N GLN A 135 -5.60 11.79 -13.86
CA GLN A 135 -6.10 12.16 -12.52
C GLN A 135 -5.05 11.95 -11.44
N PHE A 136 -4.26 10.87 -11.52
CA PHE A 136 -3.35 10.50 -10.46
C PHE A 136 -1.99 10.06 -11.02
N ILE A 137 -0.91 10.44 -10.34
CA ILE A 137 0.39 9.79 -10.51
C ILE A 137 0.38 8.48 -9.70
N TYR A 138 0.42 7.34 -10.39
CA TYR A 138 0.62 6.06 -9.73
C TYR A 138 2.11 5.81 -9.51
N SER A 139 2.57 5.95 -8.27
CA SER A 139 3.98 5.79 -7.90
C SER A 139 4.25 4.36 -7.45
N VAL A 140 5.25 3.71 -8.04
CA VAL A 140 5.52 2.29 -7.89
C VAL A 140 6.99 2.06 -7.56
N ASN A 141 7.28 1.28 -6.52
CA ASN A 141 8.63 0.83 -6.24
C ASN A 141 9.02 -0.36 -7.11
N VAL A 142 10.26 -0.35 -7.60
CA VAL A 142 10.89 -1.48 -8.29
C VAL A 142 12.22 -1.79 -7.63
N THR A 143 12.62 -3.05 -7.68
CA THR A 143 13.94 -3.52 -7.25
C THR A 143 14.83 -3.73 -8.49
N PRO A 144 16.16 -3.79 -8.33
CA PRO A 144 17.05 -4.17 -9.44
C PRO A 144 16.65 -5.47 -10.14
N ALA A 145 16.04 -6.41 -9.40
CA ALA A 145 15.64 -7.72 -9.92
C ALA A 145 14.39 -7.67 -10.82
N ASN A 146 13.47 -6.74 -10.59
CA ASN A 146 12.19 -6.69 -11.31
C ASN A 146 12.04 -5.46 -12.23
N ALA A 147 12.91 -4.46 -12.11
CA ALA A 147 12.81 -3.20 -12.85
C ALA A 147 12.66 -3.38 -14.37
N SER A 148 13.41 -4.32 -14.96
CA SER A 148 13.33 -4.57 -16.41
C SER A 148 12.01 -5.21 -16.83
N SER A 149 11.48 -6.19 -16.08
CA SER A 149 10.21 -6.84 -16.46
C SER A 149 9.04 -5.91 -16.22
N TRP A 150 9.05 -5.14 -15.13
CA TRP A 150 7.99 -4.21 -14.78
C TRP A 150 7.95 -3.01 -15.72
N SER A 151 9.11 -2.45 -16.07
CA SER A 151 9.20 -1.39 -17.07
C SER A 151 8.61 -1.86 -18.40
N ALA A 152 8.96 -3.05 -18.88
CA ALA A 152 8.40 -3.62 -20.10
C ALA A 152 6.88 -3.86 -20.02
N ALA A 153 6.37 -4.36 -18.89
CA ALA A 153 4.95 -4.63 -18.70
C ALA A 153 4.09 -3.35 -18.60
N LEU A 154 4.68 -2.22 -18.21
CA LEU A 154 3.98 -0.96 -17.95
C LEU A 154 4.29 0.12 -18.99
N ALA A 155 5.18 -0.13 -19.95
CA ALA A 155 5.72 0.86 -20.89
C ALA A 155 4.64 1.67 -21.62
N ASP A 156 3.54 1.00 -22.02
CA ASP A 156 2.46 1.59 -22.81
C ASP A 156 1.33 2.17 -21.95
N ILE A 157 1.45 2.16 -20.61
CA ILE A 157 0.40 2.61 -19.69
C ILE A 157 0.79 3.96 -19.07
N GLY A 158 0.04 4.99 -19.44
CA GLY A 158 0.23 6.35 -18.93
C GLY A 158 -0.05 6.50 -17.43
N GLY A 159 0.61 7.45 -16.79
CA GLY A 159 0.36 7.80 -15.38
C GLY A 159 1.08 6.92 -14.37
N VAL A 160 2.09 6.16 -14.81
CA VAL A 160 2.91 5.30 -13.95
C VAL A 160 4.30 5.89 -13.77
N SER A 161 4.73 5.98 -12.52
CA SER A 161 6.07 6.43 -12.14
C SER A 161 6.80 5.32 -11.40
N LEU A 162 7.73 4.66 -12.08
CA LEU A 162 8.61 3.66 -11.45
C LEU A 162 9.75 4.36 -10.72
N THR A 163 10.04 3.91 -9.49
CA THR A 163 11.19 4.37 -8.71
C THR A 163 11.97 3.19 -8.12
N LEU A 164 13.28 3.21 -8.31
CA LEU A 164 14.19 2.18 -7.82
C LEU A 164 14.35 2.29 -6.31
N GLN A 165 13.92 1.24 -5.62
CA GLN A 165 14.21 1.02 -4.22
C GLN A 165 15.68 0.64 -4.04
N SER A 166 16.34 1.26 -3.05
CA SER A 166 17.73 0.93 -2.72
C SER A 166 17.84 -0.54 -2.28
N PRO A 167 18.85 -1.29 -2.74
CA PRO A 167 19.08 -2.64 -2.25
C PRO A 167 19.44 -2.59 -0.76
N ALA A 168 18.74 -3.43 0.02
CA ALA A 168 18.80 -3.54 1.47
C ALA A 168 20.25 -3.62 2.05
N PRO A 169 20.44 -3.35 3.36
CA PRO A 169 19.87 -4.26 4.35
C PRO A 169 18.68 -3.67 5.10
N VAL A 170 17.79 -4.60 5.46
CA VAL A 170 16.41 -4.50 5.95
C VAL A 170 16.30 -3.89 7.37
N ALA A 171 17.16 -2.92 7.72
CA ALA A 171 17.10 -2.23 9.02
C ALA A 171 16.29 -0.93 8.95
N THR A 172 16.22 -0.29 7.78
CA THR A 172 15.42 0.91 7.54
C THR A 172 14.83 0.80 6.13
N ALA A 173 13.61 0.26 6.01
CA ALA A 173 12.90 0.32 4.73
C ALA A 173 12.73 1.79 4.34
N GLU A 174 13.42 2.22 3.30
CA GLU A 174 13.22 3.53 2.66
C GLU A 174 12.20 3.38 1.52
N PHE A 175 11.46 4.47 1.26
CA PHE A 175 10.33 4.51 0.32
C PHE A 175 10.57 5.57 -0.76
N PRO A 176 11.60 5.44 -1.61
CA PRO A 176 11.93 6.45 -2.62
C PRO A 176 10.79 6.67 -3.63
N GLU A 177 9.93 5.68 -3.86
CA GLU A 177 8.71 5.80 -4.65
C GLU A 177 7.73 6.85 -4.12
N MET A 178 7.87 7.28 -2.87
CA MET A 178 7.08 8.38 -2.31
C MET A 178 7.61 9.76 -2.72
N ALA A 179 8.83 9.88 -3.24
CA ALA A 179 9.41 11.15 -3.66
C ALA A 179 8.52 11.97 -4.61
N PRO A 180 7.98 11.43 -5.73
CA PRO A 180 7.08 12.19 -6.60
C PRO A 180 5.80 12.64 -5.87
N MET A 181 5.30 11.83 -4.93
CA MET A 181 4.12 12.20 -4.14
C MET A 181 4.41 13.34 -3.17
N MET A 182 5.59 13.33 -2.54
CA MET A 182 6.04 14.40 -1.64
C MET A 182 6.21 15.73 -2.39
N ILE A 183 6.78 15.69 -3.59
CA ILE A 183 6.97 16.89 -4.43
C ILE A 183 5.61 17.46 -4.87
N LEU A 184 4.70 16.59 -5.33
CA LEU A 184 3.34 17.00 -5.70
C LEU A 184 2.62 17.68 -4.52
N ALA A 185 2.68 17.05 -3.34
CA ALA A 185 2.03 17.57 -2.14
C ALA A 185 2.66 18.88 -1.62
N ALA A 186 3.94 19.11 -1.88
CA ALA A 186 4.65 20.33 -1.49
C ALA A 186 4.45 21.51 -2.46
N THR A 187 3.79 21.28 -3.60
CA THR A 187 3.57 22.32 -4.61
C THR A 187 2.36 23.19 -4.26
N ASP A 188 2.59 24.48 -4.03
CA ASP A 188 1.53 25.45 -3.75
C ASP A 188 0.94 26.03 -5.04
N TYR A 189 -0.07 25.35 -5.60
CA TYR A 189 -0.74 25.77 -6.82
C TYR A 189 -1.52 27.10 -6.72
N THR A 190 -1.59 27.75 -5.55
CA THR A 190 -2.20 29.08 -5.40
C THR A 190 -1.24 30.23 -5.77
N GLN A 191 0.06 29.96 -5.80
CA GLN A 191 1.08 30.97 -6.13
C GLN A 191 1.41 30.98 -7.62
N ARG A 192 1.77 32.15 -8.14
CA ARG A 192 2.28 32.28 -9.51
C ARG A 192 3.64 31.59 -9.63
N ASN A 193 3.83 30.81 -10.69
CA ASN A 193 5.08 30.07 -10.97
C ASN A 193 5.48 29.08 -9.87
N SER A 194 4.51 28.44 -9.22
CA SER A 194 4.75 27.49 -8.12
C SER A 194 5.17 26.10 -8.56
N VAL A 195 5.03 25.79 -9.85
CA VAL A 195 5.37 24.53 -10.50
C VAL A 195 6.80 24.10 -10.12
N GLN A 196 6.95 22.88 -9.58
CA GLN A 196 8.23 22.36 -9.08
C GLN A 196 8.86 21.36 -10.04
N ASN A 197 10.18 21.43 -10.20
CA ASN A 197 10.92 20.38 -10.90
C ASN A 197 10.97 19.12 -10.02
N TYR A 198 10.69 17.95 -10.61
CA TYR A 198 10.77 16.68 -9.88
C TYR A 198 12.19 16.14 -9.79
N MET A 199 13.02 16.43 -10.80
CA MET A 199 14.44 16.14 -10.83
C MET A 199 15.22 17.08 -9.89
N PHE A 200 16.36 16.60 -9.39
CA PHE A 200 17.29 17.33 -8.50
C PHE A 200 16.76 17.62 -7.08
N GLN A 201 15.64 17.02 -6.70
CA GLN A 201 15.10 17.14 -5.34
C GLN A 201 15.96 16.34 -4.34
N ILE A 202 16.24 16.95 -3.18
CA ILE A 202 17.08 16.35 -2.15
C ILE A 202 16.19 15.77 -1.06
N PHE A 203 16.42 14.51 -0.71
CA PHE A 203 15.72 13.79 0.34
C PHE A 203 16.73 13.15 1.29
N ALA A 204 16.30 12.84 2.51
CA ALA A 204 17.09 12.01 3.43
C ALA A 204 16.93 10.52 3.05
N LEU A 205 17.44 10.14 1.88
CA LEU A 205 17.39 8.78 1.33
C LEU A 205 18.80 8.28 1.02
N THR A 206 18.98 6.97 1.07
CA THR A 206 20.20 6.30 0.65
C THR A 206 20.21 6.21 -0.89
N PRO A 207 21.27 6.69 -1.57
CA PRO A 207 21.34 6.62 -3.03
C PRO A 207 21.30 5.18 -3.54
N SER A 208 20.32 4.88 -4.41
CA SER A 208 20.16 3.57 -5.05
C SER A 208 20.99 3.43 -6.33
N VAL A 209 21.47 4.54 -6.89
CA VAL A 209 22.34 4.58 -8.08
C VAL A 209 23.57 5.45 -7.80
N THR A 210 24.76 4.83 -7.85
CA THR A 210 26.04 5.50 -7.59
C THR A 210 27.07 5.33 -8.71
N THR A 211 26.72 4.62 -9.79
CA THR A 211 27.62 4.34 -10.92
C THR A 211 26.96 4.72 -12.24
N SER A 212 27.77 5.14 -13.23
CA SER A 212 27.28 5.45 -14.58
C SER A 212 26.71 4.24 -15.31
N ALA A 213 27.14 3.02 -14.97
CA ALA A 213 26.59 1.80 -15.56
C ALA A 213 25.14 1.57 -15.08
N SER A 214 24.91 1.64 -13.76
CA SER A 214 23.56 1.54 -13.19
C SER A 214 22.66 2.67 -13.69
N GLN A 215 23.18 3.89 -13.78
CA GLN A 215 22.47 5.03 -14.34
C GLN A 215 21.96 4.74 -15.76
N GLN A 216 22.85 4.34 -16.68
CA GLN A 216 22.47 4.03 -18.06
C GLN A 216 21.42 2.91 -18.15
N THR A 217 21.51 1.89 -17.28
CA THR A 217 20.51 0.82 -17.22
C THR A 217 19.12 1.36 -16.86
N TYR A 218 19.00 2.11 -15.76
CA TYR A 218 17.69 2.57 -15.30
C TYR A 218 17.14 3.73 -16.12
N ASP A 219 18.02 4.56 -16.70
CA ASP A 219 17.64 5.60 -17.66
C ASP A 219 16.96 5.00 -18.90
N ALA A 220 17.49 3.88 -19.43
CA ALA A 220 16.91 3.18 -20.58
C ALA A 220 15.56 2.52 -20.26
N LEU A 221 15.32 2.18 -19.00
CA LEU A 221 14.07 1.58 -18.51
C LEU A 221 13.03 2.63 -18.06
N LEU A 222 13.34 3.93 -18.16
CA LEU A 222 12.50 5.02 -17.63
C LEU A 222 12.18 4.86 -16.12
N VAL A 223 13.14 4.32 -15.36
CA VAL A 223 13.04 4.14 -13.92
C VAL A 223 13.70 5.33 -13.22
N ASN A 224 12.97 5.97 -12.30
CA ASN A 224 13.49 7.00 -11.42
C ASN A 224 14.32 6.37 -10.28
N TYR A 225 15.21 7.11 -9.66
CA TYR A 225 16.09 6.66 -8.59
C TYR A 225 16.60 7.86 -7.77
N TYR A 226 17.02 7.60 -6.54
CA TYR A 226 17.83 8.56 -5.79
C TYR A 226 19.30 8.32 -6.15
N GLY A 227 19.88 9.23 -6.91
CA GLY A 227 21.23 9.09 -7.49
C GLY A 227 22.29 9.82 -6.68
N GLN A 228 23.55 9.41 -6.83
CA GLN A 228 24.71 10.15 -6.32
C GLN A 228 25.70 10.45 -7.43
N THR A 229 26.19 11.68 -7.46
CA THR A 229 27.29 12.14 -8.32
C THR A 229 28.39 12.78 -7.49
N GLN A 230 29.59 12.87 -8.05
CA GLN A 230 30.72 13.58 -7.45
C GLN A 230 31.09 14.78 -8.32
N THR A 231 31.19 15.98 -7.73
CA THR A 231 31.72 17.17 -8.39
C THR A 231 32.65 17.89 -7.44
N ALA A 232 33.85 18.27 -7.91
CA ALA A 232 34.87 18.94 -7.11
C ALA A 232 35.20 18.22 -5.76
N GLY A 233 35.17 16.89 -5.75
CA GLY A 233 35.44 16.07 -4.56
C GLY A 233 34.30 15.96 -3.56
N GLN A 234 33.16 16.61 -3.80
CA GLN A 234 31.96 16.50 -2.97
C GLN A 234 30.95 15.54 -3.60
N LEU A 235 30.37 14.66 -2.77
CA LEU A 235 29.26 13.81 -3.15
C LEU A 235 27.96 14.60 -3.02
N LEU A 236 27.16 14.61 -4.09
CA LEU A 236 25.84 15.21 -4.11
C LEU A 236 24.83 14.15 -4.51
N SER A 237 23.75 14.05 -3.74
CA SER A 237 22.68 13.08 -3.96
C SER A 237 21.34 13.77 -4.17
N PHE A 238 20.60 13.31 -5.16
CA PHE A 238 19.31 13.90 -5.53
C PHE A 238 18.46 12.90 -6.31
N TYR A 239 17.16 13.17 -6.34
CA TYR A 239 16.19 12.39 -7.10
C TYR A 239 16.36 12.64 -8.60
N GLN A 240 16.31 11.56 -9.36
CA GLN A 240 16.37 11.49 -10.81
C GLN A 240 15.26 10.55 -11.26
N ARG A 241 14.67 10.66 -12.43
CA ARG A 241 14.87 11.67 -13.47
C ARG A 241 13.70 12.63 -13.58
N GLY A 242 12.58 12.32 -12.91
CA GLY A 242 11.33 13.05 -13.08
C GLY A 242 10.49 12.56 -14.25
N VAL A 243 10.62 11.28 -14.64
CA VAL A 243 9.95 10.70 -15.82
C VAL A 243 8.83 9.74 -15.46
N MET A 244 7.96 9.48 -16.43
CA MET A 244 6.86 8.53 -16.35
C MET A 244 6.79 7.63 -17.58
N LEU A 245 6.09 6.50 -17.42
CA LEU A 245 5.74 5.60 -18.51
C LEU A 245 4.48 6.05 -19.25
N GLY A 246 4.29 5.52 -20.45
CA GLY A 246 3.15 5.78 -21.31
C GLY A 246 3.54 5.88 -22.78
N LEU A 247 2.51 5.90 -23.63
CA LEU A 247 2.66 6.15 -25.06
C LEU A 247 3.03 7.61 -25.34
N PRO A 248 3.47 7.97 -26.56
CA PRO A 248 3.82 9.35 -26.91
C PRO A 248 2.70 10.39 -26.73
N VAL A 249 1.45 9.95 -26.58
CA VAL A 249 0.28 10.81 -26.29
C VAL A 249 0.12 11.10 -24.79
N ASN A 250 0.84 10.38 -23.93
CA ASN A 250 0.87 10.60 -22.49
C ASN A 250 2.03 11.52 -22.14
N PRO A 251 1.87 12.45 -21.17
CA PRO A 251 3.01 13.23 -20.68
C PRO A 251 4.08 12.33 -20.07
N SER A 252 5.29 12.40 -20.62
CA SER A 252 6.44 11.61 -20.15
C SER A 252 7.15 12.22 -18.94
N ASP A 253 6.90 13.51 -18.66
CA ASP A 253 7.51 14.23 -17.54
C ASP A 253 6.53 14.34 -16.37
N GLN A 254 7.00 14.02 -15.16
CA GLN A 254 6.21 14.09 -13.92
C GLN A 254 5.66 15.49 -13.66
N ASN A 255 6.44 16.51 -13.99
CA ASN A 255 6.05 17.91 -13.86
C ASN A 255 4.83 18.25 -14.74
N VAL A 256 4.90 17.92 -16.04
CA VAL A 256 3.82 18.18 -17.00
C VAL A 256 2.55 17.42 -16.60
N TYR A 257 2.70 16.16 -16.18
CA TYR A 257 1.57 15.35 -15.75
C TYR A 257 0.92 15.90 -14.47
N ALA A 258 1.72 16.32 -13.49
CA ALA A 258 1.25 16.94 -12.25
C ALA A 258 0.45 18.23 -12.52
N ASP A 259 0.95 19.09 -13.40
CA ASP A 259 0.26 20.31 -13.78
C ASP A 259 -1.05 20.00 -14.50
N GLU A 260 -1.08 18.97 -15.34
CA GLU A 260 -2.30 18.52 -16.02
C GLU A 260 -3.36 17.98 -15.04
N ILE A 261 -2.95 17.26 -13.98
CA ILE A 261 -3.85 16.87 -12.89
C ILE A 261 -4.49 18.12 -12.27
N TRP A 262 -3.68 19.13 -11.93
CA TRP A 262 -4.17 20.37 -11.34
C TRP A 262 -5.14 21.10 -12.27
N PHE A 263 -4.81 21.27 -13.55
CA PHE A 263 -5.67 21.95 -14.52
C PHE A 263 -7.03 21.27 -14.74
N LYS A 264 -7.07 19.94 -14.62
CA LYS A 264 -8.28 19.14 -14.83
C LYS A 264 -9.09 18.91 -13.56
N THR A 265 -8.50 19.13 -12.39
CA THR A 265 -9.19 18.94 -11.12
C THR A 265 -10.25 20.05 -10.93
N PRO A 266 -11.52 19.71 -10.63
CA PRO A 266 -12.62 20.67 -10.62
C PRO A 266 -12.67 21.63 -9.40
N SER A 267 -11.55 22.01 -8.80
CA SER A 267 -11.54 22.87 -7.61
C SER A 267 -10.38 23.87 -7.59
N VAL A 268 -10.59 25.05 -8.19
CA VAL A 268 -10.53 26.39 -7.54
C VAL A 268 -11.17 27.39 -8.54
N PRO A 269 -12.23 28.14 -8.17
CA PRO A 269 -12.72 29.24 -8.99
C PRO A 269 -11.63 30.31 -9.09
N ARG A 270 -11.37 30.78 -10.32
CA ARG A 270 -10.55 31.97 -10.57
C ARG A 270 -11.15 33.23 -9.94
#